data_AF-A0AAU4MVM3-F1
#
_entry.id   AF-A0AAU4MVM3-F1
#
_cell.length_a   1.000
_cell.length_b   1.000
_cell.length_c   1.000
_cell.angle_alpha   90.00
_cell.angle_beta   90.00
_cell.angle_gamma   90.00
#
_symmetry.space_group_name_H-M   'P 1'
#
loop_
_entity.id
_entity.type
_entity.pdbx_description
1 polymer ?
#
loop_
_entity_poly.entity_id
_entity_poly.type
_entity_poly.pdbx_seq_one_letter_code
_entity_poly.pdbx_strand_id
1 'polypeptide(L)'
;MTRVFIASSTEGRPFAQAVAAVLARQGVEPLLWWSQQCFPPGMTLLDSLLRLLNEADGALIIATPDDRTTRRGATSYAPASNVLLEYGLFTGRLGQARVAIVTVGDPDLPSDLGGVVHLRLGPPDAHQDPSVYESVEIEPRIVPWLRTLDAVSSNGARIAGLLTRLAPQAKPRDRVRLKARVLCDQLDSRAFPKLPEPQVLDILRRYALSYGREERVGHTVKTPVAGYLDLTRVAPESLDQRVLAGHLAYHVAELVSRKVMRPTLLAVSKVAATGILSAAADLLPFPAVYVSPYGPNRDNPVEGFYENGDRAVLLHDVALSGHHLVDCMTALRSAGINARHIVALAEHDGQNEALDSLLEENGIMMHTAVKFTPGTGRGPQAVETIQPLGITGAPDAETTPPCLLCDVLHDADTTPFRGLFERAELPRELLAEADGFVVVADVAPLTRGHVLIVPDEHALSMSALPAASLATLEMLRRHVTSVIREGYASEVVAFEHGMCDPTVRSSCGIDHAHLHVLPLEQSVTEGFRERFACREIGSLSDLPQANDAQQEYLLLIDQEGRHHFAPTQVSTSQYFRKMIADKTGELLWKWSDKVLLGDRAETRDRILELHRVFGVFGVFD
;
A
#
# COMPACT_ATOMS: atom_id res chain seq x y z
N MET A 1 10.05 -11.00 6.51
CA MET A 1 9.46 -12.35 6.39
C MET A 1 8.14 -12.33 7.15
N THR A 2 7.05 -12.88 6.59
CA THR A 2 5.74 -12.95 7.25
C THR A 2 5.83 -13.90 8.45
N ARG A 3 5.37 -13.49 9.63
CA ARG A 3 5.43 -14.27 10.87
C ARG A 3 4.01 -14.66 11.30
N VAL A 4 3.75 -15.95 11.49
CA VAL A 4 2.43 -16.44 11.91
C VAL A 4 2.53 -17.11 13.26
N PHE A 5 1.79 -16.59 14.24
CA PHE A 5 1.66 -17.22 15.54
C PHE A 5 0.76 -18.45 15.48
N ILE A 6 1.18 -19.53 16.14
CA ILE A 6 0.41 -20.77 16.19
C ILE A 6 0.17 -21.12 17.66
N ALA A 7 -1.09 -21.01 18.07
CA ALA A 7 -1.54 -21.40 19.41
C ALA A 7 -2.16 -22.79 19.34
N SER A 8 -1.89 -23.62 20.35
CA SER A 8 -2.56 -24.91 20.54
C SER A 8 -2.51 -25.32 22.01
N SER A 9 -3.37 -26.28 22.38
CA SER A 9 -3.19 -27.06 23.60
C SER A 9 -1.99 -28.02 23.49
N THR A 10 -1.77 -28.83 24.53
CA THR A 10 -0.74 -29.87 24.48
C THR A 10 -1.12 -30.99 23.51
N GLU A 11 -2.40 -31.31 23.47
CA GLU A 11 -3.05 -32.29 22.60
C GLU A 11 -3.02 -31.84 21.14
N GLY A 12 -3.15 -30.53 20.88
CA GLY A 12 -3.09 -29.94 19.54
C GLY A 12 -1.68 -29.82 18.92
N ARG A 13 -0.60 -30.11 19.67
CA ARG A 13 0.78 -29.88 19.23
C ARG A 13 1.16 -30.57 17.91
N PRO A 14 0.80 -31.84 17.66
CA PRO A 14 1.15 -32.50 16.39
C PRO A 14 0.58 -31.78 15.17
N PHE A 15 -0.65 -31.27 15.28
CA PHE A 15 -1.31 -30.50 14.24
C PHE A 15 -0.63 -29.14 14.03
N ALA A 16 -0.33 -28.42 15.11
CA ALA A 16 0.39 -27.16 15.05
C ALA A 16 1.79 -27.31 14.41
N GLN A 17 2.49 -28.41 14.65
CA GLN A 17 3.78 -28.71 14.01
C GLN A 17 3.65 -28.97 12.51
N ALA A 18 2.64 -29.75 12.10
CA ALA A 18 2.39 -30.01 10.68
C ALA A 18 1.97 -28.73 9.94
N VAL A 19 1.17 -27.87 10.58
CA VAL A 19 0.86 -26.52 10.08
C VAL A 19 2.13 -25.67 9.94
N ALA A 20 3.01 -25.68 10.94
CA ALA A 20 4.27 -24.95 10.89
C ALA A 20 5.19 -25.42 9.75
N ALA A 21 5.24 -26.71 9.46
CA ALA A 21 6.01 -27.26 8.35
C ALA A 21 5.49 -26.75 6.99
N VAL A 22 4.17 -26.75 6.80
CA VAL A 22 3.54 -26.17 5.60
C VAL A 22 3.86 -24.68 5.47
N LEU A 23 3.75 -23.91 6.56
CA LEU A 23 4.08 -22.48 6.56
C LEU A 23 5.52 -22.20 6.16
N ALA A 24 6.47 -22.95 6.74
CA ALA A 24 7.89 -22.81 6.43
C ALA A 24 8.18 -23.09 4.94
N ARG A 25 7.53 -24.10 4.34
CA ARG A 25 7.63 -24.38 2.89
C ARG A 25 7.11 -23.24 2.02
N GLN A 26 6.17 -22.44 2.52
CA GLN A 26 5.66 -21.24 1.83
C GLN A 26 6.49 -19.98 2.12
N GLY A 27 7.63 -20.08 2.81
CA GLY A 27 8.47 -18.93 3.16
C GLY A 27 7.91 -18.06 4.29
N VAL A 28 6.99 -18.61 5.09
CA VAL A 28 6.41 -17.95 6.27
C VAL A 28 7.10 -18.49 7.52
N GLU A 29 7.45 -17.60 8.46
CA GLU A 29 8.07 -17.96 9.73
C GLU A 29 7.01 -18.37 10.77
N PRO A 30 6.95 -19.63 11.22
CA PRO A 30 6.00 -20.07 12.24
C PRO A 30 6.50 -19.75 13.66
N LEU A 31 5.68 -19.06 14.44
CA LEU A 31 5.92 -18.75 15.85
C LEU A 31 5.10 -19.69 16.73
N LEU A 32 5.67 -20.85 17.07
CA LEU A 32 5.00 -21.88 17.88
C LEU A 32 4.92 -21.48 19.35
N TRP A 33 3.74 -21.65 19.96
CA TRP A 33 3.45 -21.31 21.36
C TRP A 33 4.48 -21.86 22.38
N TRP A 34 5.08 -23.02 22.16
CA TRP A 34 6.02 -23.61 23.14
C TRP A 34 7.50 -23.40 22.78
N SER A 35 7.80 -22.62 21.75
CA SER A 35 9.18 -22.39 21.33
C SER A 35 9.91 -21.42 22.28
N GLN A 36 11.22 -21.63 22.46
CA GLN A 36 12.06 -20.69 23.23
C GLN A 36 12.13 -19.29 22.61
N GLN A 37 11.90 -19.19 21.29
CA GLN A 37 11.79 -17.92 20.58
C GLN A 37 10.54 -17.13 21.01
N CYS A 38 9.42 -17.82 21.23
CA CYS A 38 8.16 -17.21 21.67
C CYS A 38 8.16 -16.93 23.18
N PHE A 39 8.74 -17.82 23.98
CA PHE A 39 8.72 -17.75 25.44
C PHE A 39 10.13 -17.91 26.03
N PRO A 40 10.95 -16.85 26.01
CA PRO A 40 12.30 -16.90 26.55
C PRO A 40 12.30 -16.95 28.08
N PRO A 41 13.34 -17.55 28.72
CA PRO A 41 13.49 -17.52 30.17
C PRO A 41 13.53 -16.08 30.71
N GLY A 42 12.83 -15.83 31.82
CA GLY A 42 12.84 -14.53 32.50
C GLY A 42 11.66 -13.59 32.16
N MET A 43 10.78 -13.98 31.23
CA MET A 43 9.52 -13.27 30.96
C MET A 43 8.31 -14.03 31.50
N THR A 44 7.23 -13.31 31.83
CA THR A 44 5.95 -13.97 32.10
C THR A 44 5.30 -14.44 30.80
N LEU A 45 4.38 -15.41 30.90
CA LEU A 45 3.60 -15.88 29.74
C LEU A 45 2.80 -14.74 29.09
N LEU A 46 2.19 -13.87 29.91
CA LEU A 46 1.42 -12.75 29.42
C LEU A 46 2.30 -11.72 28.72
N ASP A 47 3.48 -11.39 29.28
CA ASP A 47 4.43 -10.46 28.63
C ASP A 47 4.90 -11.00 27.28
N SER A 48 5.16 -12.31 27.21
CA SER A 48 5.55 -12.99 25.97
C SER A 48 4.42 -12.94 24.94
N LEU A 49 3.18 -13.14 25.37
CA LEU A 49 2.01 -12.99 24.51
C LEU A 49 1.83 -11.56 23.99
N LEU A 50 1.89 -10.56 24.88
CA LEU A 50 1.79 -9.14 24.51
C LEU A 50 2.90 -8.71 23.55
N ARG A 51 4.09 -9.30 23.67
CA ARG A 51 5.17 -9.12 22.70
C ARG A 51 4.82 -9.76 21.35
N LEU A 52 4.38 -11.03 21.35
CA LEU A 52 4.01 -11.76 20.12
C LEU A 52 2.86 -11.10 19.35
N LEU A 53 1.93 -10.47 20.05
CA LEU A 53 0.87 -9.63 19.46
C LEU A 53 1.38 -8.47 18.59
N ASN A 54 2.61 -7.99 18.85
CA ASN A 54 3.24 -6.94 18.06
C ASN A 54 4.20 -7.48 16.99
N GLU A 55 4.54 -8.77 17.08
CA GLU A 55 5.53 -9.42 16.24
C GLU A 55 4.93 -10.30 15.15
N ALA A 56 3.72 -10.84 15.38
CA ALA A 56 3.02 -11.71 14.45
C ALA A 56 2.18 -10.90 13.45
N ASP A 57 2.23 -11.29 12.18
CA ASP A 57 1.43 -10.71 11.10
C ASP A 57 0.02 -11.32 11.04
N GLY A 58 -0.12 -12.56 11.52
CA GLY A 58 -1.37 -13.31 11.66
C GLY A 58 -1.28 -14.40 12.72
N ALA A 59 -2.41 -15.03 13.05
CA ALA A 59 -2.44 -16.15 13.99
C ALA A 59 -3.33 -17.30 13.52
N LEU A 60 -2.86 -18.53 13.71
CA LEU A 60 -3.61 -19.76 13.55
C LEU A 60 -3.83 -20.40 14.91
N ILE A 61 -5.09 -20.55 15.28
CA ILE A 61 -5.48 -21.10 16.58
C ILE A 61 -5.98 -22.53 16.38
N ILE A 62 -5.17 -23.51 16.79
CA ILE A 62 -5.52 -24.92 16.68
C ILE A 62 -6.48 -25.30 17.81
N ALA A 63 -7.72 -25.56 17.45
CA ALA A 63 -8.81 -25.90 18.35
C ALA A 63 -9.16 -27.40 18.26
N THR A 64 -8.74 -28.15 19.26
CA THR A 64 -9.04 -29.58 19.49
C THR A 64 -10.06 -29.75 20.61
N PRO A 65 -10.88 -30.82 20.64
CA PRO A 65 -11.90 -31.05 21.66
C PRO A 65 -11.31 -31.60 22.98
N ASP A 66 -10.55 -30.79 23.71
CA ASP A 66 -9.73 -31.26 24.84
C ASP A 66 -10.47 -31.20 26.18
N ASP A 67 -11.21 -30.12 26.44
CA ASP A 67 -11.84 -29.87 27.74
C ASP A 67 -13.28 -30.37 27.74
N ARG A 68 -13.61 -31.31 28.65
CA ARG A 68 -14.98 -31.80 28.82
C ARG A 68 -15.86 -30.71 29.46
N THR A 69 -16.90 -30.29 28.75
CA THR A 69 -17.85 -29.27 29.20
C THR A 69 -19.25 -29.83 29.43
N THR A 70 -19.99 -29.24 30.38
CA THR A 70 -21.40 -29.56 30.60
C THR A 70 -22.23 -28.28 30.46
N ARG A 71 -23.09 -28.22 29.44
CA ARG A 71 -23.97 -27.07 29.15
C ARG A 71 -25.41 -27.54 29.13
N ARG A 72 -26.24 -26.99 30.01
CA ARG A 72 -27.69 -27.29 30.11
C ARG A 72 -28.00 -28.80 30.16
N GLY A 73 -27.16 -29.57 30.87
CA GLY A 73 -27.31 -31.01 31.03
C GLY A 73 -26.73 -31.88 29.89
N ALA A 74 -26.29 -31.28 28.79
CA ALA A 74 -25.56 -31.98 27.73
C ALA A 74 -24.05 -31.94 27.97
N THR A 75 -23.36 -33.06 27.75
CA THR A 75 -21.89 -33.14 27.79
C THR A 75 -21.33 -32.97 26.39
N SER A 76 -20.39 -32.05 26.23
CA SER A 76 -19.64 -31.76 25.00
C SER A 76 -18.15 -31.63 25.32
N TYR A 77 -17.33 -31.44 24.29
CA TYR A 77 -15.89 -31.16 24.46
C TYR A 77 -15.55 -29.87 23.73
N ALA A 78 -14.99 -28.91 24.45
CA ALA A 78 -14.59 -27.62 23.92
C ALA A 78 -13.05 -27.53 23.79
N PRO A 79 -12.52 -26.56 23.05
CA PRO A 79 -11.09 -26.26 23.11
C PRO A 79 -10.67 -25.86 24.50
N ALA A 80 -9.40 -26.13 24.81
CA ALA A 80 -8.80 -25.69 26.06
C ALA A 80 -9.04 -24.20 26.29
N SER A 81 -9.39 -23.82 27.52
CA SER A 81 -9.78 -22.42 27.82
C SER A 81 -8.72 -21.39 27.41
N ASN A 82 -7.43 -21.74 27.52
CA ASN A 82 -6.33 -20.90 27.05
C ASN A 82 -6.37 -20.73 25.53
N VAL A 83 -6.59 -21.78 24.73
CA VAL A 83 -6.70 -21.67 23.26
C VAL A 83 -7.75 -20.61 22.84
N LEU A 84 -8.87 -20.53 23.57
CA LEU A 84 -9.89 -19.49 23.37
C LEU A 84 -9.45 -18.10 23.85
N LEU A 85 -8.70 -18.00 24.95
CA LEU A 85 -8.09 -16.76 25.42
C LEU A 85 -7.10 -16.21 24.38
N GLU A 86 -6.18 -17.04 23.88
CA GLU A 86 -5.23 -16.69 22.82
C GLU A 86 -5.96 -16.22 21.57
N TYR A 87 -7.03 -16.92 21.15
CA TYR A 87 -7.86 -16.48 20.04
C TYR A 87 -8.43 -15.07 20.27
N GLY A 88 -9.04 -14.83 21.43
CA GLY A 88 -9.60 -13.52 21.76
C GLY A 88 -8.54 -12.42 21.80
N LEU A 89 -7.39 -12.72 22.38
CA LEU A 89 -6.26 -11.79 22.52
C LEU A 89 -5.68 -11.39 21.15
N PHE A 90 -5.43 -12.36 20.26
CA PHE A 90 -4.91 -12.11 18.93
C PHE A 90 -5.95 -11.48 18.01
N THR A 91 -7.21 -11.91 18.08
CA THR A 91 -8.30 -11.32 17.30
C THR A 91 -8.53 -9.86 17.70
N GLY A 92 -8.46 -9.55 18.99
CA GLY A 92 -8.59 -8.18 19.50
C GLY A 92 -7.48 -7.24 19.01
N ARG A 93 -6.28 -7.76 18.76
CA ARG A 93 -5.12 -6.96 18.32
C ARG A 93 -4.94 -6.89 16.81
N LEU A 94 -5.07 -8.04 16.13
CA LEU A 94 -4.79 -8.20 14.70
C LEU A 94 -6.05 -8.06 13.84
N GLY A 95 -7.23 -8.19 14.45
CA GLY A 95 -8.50 -8.23 13.76
C GLY A 95 -8.83 -9.62 13.20
N GLN A 96 -10.12 -9.88 13.00
CA GLN A 96 -10.65 -11.17 12.58
C GLN A 96 -10.12 -11.64 11.22
N ALA A 97 -9.80 -10.72 10.30
CA ALA A 97 -9.27 -11.07 8.98
C ALA A 97 -7.86 -11.68 9.02
N ARG A 98 -7.13 -11.52 10.14
CA ARG A 98 -5.74 -11.98 10.32
C ARG A 98 -5.62 -13.15 11.31
N VAL A 99 -6.74 -13.63 11.84
CA VAL A 99 -6.76 -14.73 12.82
C VAL A 99 -7.75 -15.78 12.35
N ALA A 100 -7.27 -16.99 12.11
CA ALA A 100 -8.11 -18.13 11.76
C ALA A 100 -8.10 -19.18 12.87
N ILE A 101 -9.29 -19.69 13.19
CA ILE A 101 -9.45 -20.87 14.03
C ILE A 101 -9.36 -22.10 13.12
N VAL A 102 -8.44 -22.99 13.45
CA VAL A 102 -8.25 -24.28 12.79
C VAL A 102 -8.86 -25.36 13.68
N THR A 103 -10.02 -25.90 13.29
CA THR A 103 -10.68 -26.95 14.06
C THR A 103 -10.16 -28.32 13.64
N VAL A 104 -9.89 -29.16 14.64
CA VAL A 104 -9.56 -30.58 14.44
C VAL A 104 -10.63 -31.40 15.14
N GLY A 105 -11.35 -32.23 14.39
CA GLY A 105 -12.51 -32.95 14.90
C GLY A 105 -13.79 -32.08 14.93
N ASP A 106 -14.50 -32.07 16.05
CA ASP A 106 -15.76 -31.35 16.23
C ASP A 106 -15.87 -30.70 17.63
N PRO A 107 -14.99 -29.71 17.96
CA PRO A 107 -15.02 -29.04 19.24
C PRO A 107 -16.23 -28.10 19.38
N ASP A 108 -16.81 -28.06 20.58
CA ASP A 108 -17.92 -27.17 20.96
C ASP A 108 -17.43 -25.73 21.17
N LEU A 109 -17.46 -24.93 20.10
CA LEU A 109 -17.09 -23.53 20.10
C LEU A 109 -18.22 -22.62 20.64
N PRO A 110 -17.89 -21.46 21.25
CA PRO A 110 -18.88 -20.44 21.57
C PRO A 110 -19.71 -20.02 20.35
N SER A 111 -21.02 -19.79 20.53
CA SER A 111 -21.94 -19.47 19.43
C SER A 111 -21.56 -18.22 18.65
N ASP A 112 -20.96 -17.22 19.31
CA ASP A 112 -20.47 -15.99 18.68
C ASP A 112 -19.30 -16.24 17.71
N LEU A 113 -18.61 -17.39 17.84
CA LEU A 113 -17.57 -17.83 16.90
C LEU A 113 -18.12 -18.62 15.72
N GLY A 114 -19.41 -19.02 15.75
CA GLY A 114 -20.05 -19.77 14.67
C GLY A 114 -20.27 -18.97 13.37
N GLY A 115 -20.02 -17.66 13.39
CA GLY A 115 -20.02 -16.79 12.20
C GLY A 115 -18.64 -16.59 11.57
N VAL A 116 -17.57 -17.19 12.13
CA VAL A 116 -16.20 -17.07 11.60
C VAL A 116 -15.92 -18.24 10.66
N VAL A 117 -15.30 -17.99 9.50
CA VAL A 117 -14.85 -19.07 8.60
C VAL A 117 -13.77 -19.89 9.32
N HIS A 118 -14.09 -21.14 9.65
CA HIS A 118 -13.17 -22.09 10.29
C HIS A 118 -12.40 -22.91 9.24
N LEU A 119 -11.09 -23.09 9.45
CA LEU A 119 -10.31 -24.05 8.69
C LEU A 119 -10.46 -25.42 9.36
N ARG A 120 -11.11 -26.39 8.72
CA ARG A 120 -11.34 -27.71 9.33
C ARG A 120 -10.33 -28.74 8.85
N LEU A 121 -9.52 -29.29 9.76
CA LEU A 121 -8.60 -30.39 9.48
C LEU A 121 -9.19 -31.73 9.95
N GLY A 122 -9.01 -32.76 9.13
CA GLY A 122 -9.27 -34.16 9.44
C GLY A 122 -8.21 -34.75 10.36
N PRO A 123 -8.48 -35.92 10.96
CA PRO A 123 -7.53 -36.60 11.83
C PRO A 123 -6.30 -37.11 11.05
N PRO A 124 -5.10 -37.17 11.67
CA PRO A 124 -3.88 -37.60 11.00
C PRO A 124 -3.96 -39.06 10.56
N ASP A 125 -4.65 -39.88 11.34
CA ASP A 125 -4.75 -41.34 11.19
C ASP A 125 -5.37 -41.79 9.85
N ALA A 126 -6.06 -40.89 9.16
CA ALA A 126 -6.57 -41.13 7.81
C ALA A 126 -5.46 -41.18 6.74
N HIS A 127 -4.26 -40.69 7.07
CA HIS A 127 -3.12 -40.56 6.17
C HIS A 127 -1.88 -41.20 6.80
N GLN A 128 -1.40 -42.32 6.23
CA GLN A 128 -0.28 -43.09 6.79
C GLN A 128 1.08 -42.36 6.75
N ASP A 129 1.19 -41.28 5.95
CA ASP A 129 2.42 -40.50 5.76
C ASP A 129 2.17 -39.03 6.14
N PRO A 130 2.96 -38.45 7.08
CA PRO A 130 2.86 -37.03 7.46
C PRO A 130 2.95 -36.04 6.29
N SER A 131 3.77 -36.33 5.28
CA SER A 131 3.92 -35.47 4.11
C SER A 131 2.65 -35.45 3.23
N VAL A 132 1.91 -36.58 3.22
CA VAL A 132 0.62 -36.69 2.56
C VAL A 132 -0.44 -35.91 3.35
N TYR A 133 -0.44 -36.01 4.68
CA TYR A 133 -1.33 -35.21 5.52
C TYR A 133 -1.09 -33.69 5.32
N GLU A 134 0.18 -33.27 5.30
CA GLU A 134 0.54 -31.88 5.03
C GLU A 134 0.06 -31.39 3.66
N SER A 135 0.31 -32.15 2.59
CA SER A 135 0.00 -31.72 1.21
C SER A 135 -1.48 -31.86 0.82
N VAL A 136 -2.19 -32.86 1.37
CA VAL A 136 -3.59 -33.14 1.01
C VAL A 136 -4.58 -32.49 1.97
N GLU A 137 -4.24 -32.43 3.26
CA GLU A 137 -5.18 -31.92 4.26
C GLU A 137 -4.86 -30.48 4.67
N ILE A 138 -3.62 -30.19 5.01
CA ILE A 138 -3.26 -28.88 5.58
C ILE A 138 -3.08 -27.80 4.51
N GLU A 139 -2.23 -28.06 3.52
CA GLU A 139 -1.80 -27.09 2.50
C GLU A 139 -2.99 -26.48 1.73
N PRO A 140 -3.99 -27.25 1.24
CA PRO A 140 -5.12 -26.68 0.50
C PRO A 140 -6.03 -25.78 1.34
N ARG A 141 -5.99 -25.89 2.67
CA ARG A 141 -6.83 -25.10 3.59
C ARG A 141 -6.10 -23.87 4.11
N ILE A 142 -4.81 -24.00 4.38
CA ILE A 142 -4.00 -22.92 4.96
C ILE A 142 -3.48 -21.97 3.88
N VAL A 143 -3.06 -22.46 2.71
CA VAL A 143 -2.52 -21.59 1.65
C VAL A 143 -3.52 -20.54 1.16
N PRO A 144 -4.82 -20.82 0.97
CA PRO A 144 -5.79 -19.77 0.63
C PRO A 144 -5.88 -18.70 1.71
N TRP A 145 -5.90 -19.08 2.99
CA TRP A 145 -5.86 -18.13 4.10
C TRP A 145 -4.56 -17.33 4.12
N LEU A 146 -3.41 -17.95 3.83
CA LEU A 146 -2.14 -17.22 3.72
C LEU A 146 -2.15 -16.19 2.60
N ARG A 147 -2.79 -16.47 1.46
CA ARG A 147 -2.96 -15.48 0.40
C ARG A 147 -3.85 -14.33 0.86
N THR A 148 -4.87 -14.59 1.68
CA THR A 148 -5.65 -13.52 2.31
C THR A 148 -4.84 -12.78 3.37
N LEU A 149 -3.98 -13.47 4.11
CA LEU A 149 -3.08 -12.85 5.06
C LEU A 149 -2.07 -11.96 4.35
N ASP A 150 -1.56 -12.37 3.19
CA ASP A 150 -0.68 -11.55 2.35
C ASP A 150 -1.44 -10.35 1.78
N ALA A 151 -2.68 -10.53 1.29
CA ALA A 151 -3.56 -9.47 0.81
C ALA A 151 -3.99 -8.48 1.93
N VAL A 152 -4.15 -8.96 3.15
CA VAL A 152 -4.47 -8.17 4.34
C VAL A 152 -3.19 -7.61 4.98
N SER A 153 -2.03 -8.24 4.78
CA SER A 153 -0.70 -7.74 5.14
C SER A 153 -0.20 -6.67 4.18
N SER A 154 -0.69 -6.64 2.94
CA SER A 154 -0.53 -5.52 2.02
C SER A 154 -1.36 -4.29 2.43
N ASN A 155 -2.28 -4.41 3.38
CA ASN A 155 -3.05 -3.26 3.88
C ASN A 155 -2.42 -2.67 5.13
N GLY A 156 -1.75 -1.54 4.91
CA GLY A 156 -1.53 -0.49 5.89
C GLY A 156 -0.57 -0.74 7.03
N ALA A 157 -0.70 -1.81 7.81
CA ALA A 157 0.15 -2.04 8.98
C ALA A 157 1.60 -2.41 8.59
N ARG A 158 1.77 -3.17 7.50
CA ARG A 158 3.11 -3.49 6.95
C ARG A 158 3.76 -2.26 6.34
N ILE A 159 3.01 -1.49 5.55
CA ILE A 159 3.46 -0.22 4.96
C ILE A 159 3.77 0.81 6.05
N ALA A 160 2.91 1.00 7.06
CA ALA A 160 3.12 1.96 8.13
C ALA A 160 4.21 1.54 9.11
N GLY A 161 4.29 0.25 9.47
CA GLY A 161 5.39 -0.31 10.24
C GLY A 161 6.72 -0.29 9.48
N LEU A 162 6.71 -0.30 8.15
CA LEU A 162 7.93 -0.28 7.35
C LEU A 162 8.36 1.16 6.97
N LEU A 163 7.42 2.10 6.84
CA LEU A 163 7.69 3.54 6.76
C LEU A 163 8.23 4.12 8.07
N THR A 164 7.77 3.64 9.22
CA THR A 164 8.37 3.99 10.53
C THR A 164 9.83 3.47 10.61
N ARG A 165 10.12 2.32 9.99
CA ARG A 165 11.48 1.76 9.87
C ARG A 165 12.32 2.46 8.80
N LEU A 166 11.73 3.24 7.88
CA LEU A 166 12.46 3.94 6.80
C LEU A 166 13.10 5.25 7.22
N ALA A 167 12.99 5.65 8.49
CA ALA A 167 13.90 6.59 9.13
C ALA A 167 13.60 6.63 10.64
N PRO A 168 13.96 5.59 11.41
CA PRO A 168 13.56 5.47 12.82
C PRO A 168 14.09 6.63 13.67
N GLN A 169 15.20 7.24 13.23
CA GLN A 169 15.84 8.40 13.87
C GLN A 169 15.30 9.75 13.37
N ALA A 170 14.56 9.80 12.25
CA ALA A 170 14.01 11.05 11.73
C ALA A 170 12.85 11.54 12.62
N LYS A 171 12.64 12.86 12.69
CA LYS A 171 11.53 13.44 13.46
C LYS A 171 10.18 12.98 12.87
N PRO A 172 9.12 12.83 13.68
CA PRO A 172 7.79 12.39 13.20
C PRO A 172 7.28 13.16 11.97
N ARG A 173 7.47 14.49 11.95
CA ARG A 173 7.10 15.34 10.80
C ARG A 173 7.77 14.90 9.50
N ASP A 174 9.03 14.50 9.58
CA ASP A 174 9.84 14.15 8.42
C ASP A 174 9.49 12.73 7.93
N ARG A 175 9.11 11.82 8.84
CA ARG A 175 8.54 10.51 8.50
C ARG A 175 7.19 10.62 7.81
N VAL A 176 6.29 11.48 8.29
CA VAL A 176 5.00 11.78 7.64
C VAL A 176 5.21 12.35 6.23
N ARG A 177 6.24 13.18 6.03
CA ARG A 177 6.62 13.71 4.71
C ARG A 177 7.09 12.59 3.78
N LEU A 178 8.01 11.74 4.23
CA LEU A 178 8.50 10.60 3.46
C LEU A 178 7.37 9.63 3.10
N LYS A 179 6.50 9.32 4.06
CA LYS A 179 5.29 8.50 3.89
C LYS A 179 4.38 9.03 2.79
N ALA A 180 4.03 10.32 2.82
CA ALA A 180 3.20 10.89 1.76
C ALA A 180 3.90 10.84 0.39
N ARG A 181 5.22 11.08 0.35
CA ARG A 181 5.98 11.05 -0.90
C ARG A 181 5.96 9.65 -1.52
N VAL A 182 6.26 8.62 -0.73
CA VAL A 182 6.27 7.22 -1.18
C VAL A 182 4.88 6.74 -1.62
N LEU A 183 3.83 7.13 -0.89
CA LEU A 183 2.46 6.64 -1.12
C LEU A 183 1.70 7.42 -2.21
N CYS A 184 1.85 8.74 -2.26
CA CYS A 184 1.11 9.58 -3.19
C CYS A 184 1.75 9.63 -4.57
N ASP A 185 3.08 9.72 -4.65
CA ASP A 185 3.76 10.07 -5.90
C ASP A 185 3.82 8.89 -6.91
N GLN A 186 3.29 7.73 -6.53
CA GLN A 186 3.22 6.53 -7.39
C GLN A 186 1.81 6.10 -7.75
N LEU A 187 0.82 6.82 -7.25
CA LEU A 187 -0.56 6.46 -7.42
C LEU A 187 -0.99 6.81 -8.86
N ASP A 188 -1.15 5.80 -9.72
CA ASP A 188 -1.74 5.98 -11.05
C ASP A 188 -3.23 5.71 -10.97
N SER A 189 -4.06 6.75 -11.16
CA SER A 189 -5.51 6.62 -11.14
C SER A 189 -6.03 5.61 -12.16
N ARG A 190 -5.32 5.40 -13.28
CA ARG A 190 -5.71 4.42 -14.32
C ARG A 190 -5.57 2.96 -13.87
N ALA A 191 -4.89 2.70 -12.77
CA ALA A 191 -4.81 1.37 -12.18
C ALA A 191 -6.15 0.94 -11.54
N PHE A 192 -7.07 1.87 -11.33
CA PHE A 192 -8.35 1.62 -10.68
C PHE A 192 -9.51 1.67 -11.69
N PRO A 193 -10.52 0.80 -11.54
CA PRO A 193 -11.64 0.77 -12.47
C PRO A 193 -12.47 2.05 -12.36
N LYS A 194 -12.37 2.90 -13.38
CA LYS A 194 -13.30 4.02 -13.58
C LYS A 194 -14.58 3.49 -14.22
N LEU A 195 -15.68 3.51 -13.47
CA LEU A 195 -16.98 3.24 -14.05
C LEU A 195 -17.47 4.42 -14.88
N PRO A 196 -18.07 4.16 -16.06
CA PRO A 196 -18.92 5.14 -16.70
C PRO A 196 -20.05 5.53 -15.74
N GLU A 197 -20.33 6.84 -15.66
CA GLU A 197 -21.35 7.40 -14.77
C GLU A 197 -22.73 6.71 -14.89
N PRO A 198 -23.20 6.28 -16.09
CA PRO A 198 -24.46 5.53 -16.20
C PRO A 198 -24.47 4.18 -15.46
N GLN A 199 -23.31 3.53 -15.31
CA GLN A 199 -23.19 2.25 -14.59
C GLN A 199 -23.19 2.45 -13.08
N VAL A 200 -22.51 3.48 -12.59
CA VAL A 200 -22.58 3.89 -11.16
C VAL A 200 -24.04 4.16 -10.80
N LEU A 201 -24.74 4.90 -11.64
CA LEU A 201 -26.16 5.23 -11.49
C LEU A 201 -27.06 3.98 -11.43
N ASP A 202 -26.85 3.00 -12.30
CA ASP A 202 -27.63 1.74 -12.28
C ASP A 202 -27.47 0.99 -10.96
N ILE A 203 -26.23 0.93 -10.44
CA ILE A 203 -25.94 0.31 -9.16
C ILE A 203 -26.60 1.10 -8.02
N LEU A 204 -26.40 2.43 -7.95
CA LEU A 204 -26.96 3.27 -6.89
C LEU A 204 -28.49 3.20 -6.84
N ARG A 205 -29.16 3.12 -8.00
CA ARG A 205 -30.63 2.95 -8.08
C ARG A 205 -31.14 1.68 -7.41
N ARG A 206 -30.36 0.59 -7.37
CA ARG A 206 -30.74 -0.64 -6.67
C ARG A 206 -30.84 -0.46 -5.15
N TYR A 207 -30.15 0.53 -4.61
CA TYR A 207 -30.04 0.80 -3.18
C TYR A 207 -30.78 2.07 -2.75
N ALA A 208 -31.44 2.76 -3.68
CA ALA A 208 -32.27 3.92 -3.39
C ALA A 208 -33.63 3.51 -2.79
N LEU A 209 -34.04 4.18 -1.72
CA LEU A 209 -35.34 4.06 -1.07
C LEU A 209 -36.25 5.20 -1.55
N SER A 210 -37.47 4.86 -1.95
CA SER A 210 -38.48 5.83 -2.42
C SER A 210 -39.28 6.46 -1.28
N TYR A 211 -39.77 7.69 -1.53
CA TYR A 211 -40.65 8.46 -0.64
C TYR A 211 -41.86 7.64 -0.15
N GLY A 212 -42.18 7.73 1.15
CA GLY A 212 -43.36 7.09 1.77
C GLY A 212 -43.13 5.70 2.37
N ARG A 213 -41.92 5.17 2.32
CA ARG A 213 -41.53 3.95 3.03
C ARG A 213 -41.11 4.30 4.46
N GLU A 214 -41.72 3.66 5.46
CA GLU A 214 -41.30 3.77 6.86
C GLU A 214 -40.12 2.83 7.11
N GLU A 215 -38.96 3.39 7.48
CA GLU A 215 -37.81 2.61 7.93
C GLU A 215 -37.45 2.98 9.37
N ARG A 216 -36.79 2.04 10.06
CA ARG A 216 -36.35 2.21 11.44
C ARG A 216 -35.02 2.94 11.44
N VAL A 217 -35.01 4.21 11.87
CA VAL A 217 -33.79 5.02 11.96
C VAL A 217 -33.35 5.04 13.42
N GLY A 218 -32.14 4.53 13.70
CA GLY A 218 -31.63 4.34 15.06
C GLY A 218 -32.39 3.26 15.87
N HIS A 219 -32.40 3.39 17.20
CA HIS A 219 -32.92 2.34 18.09
C HIS A 219 -34.43 2.40 18.39
N THR A 220 -35.19 3.42 17.94
CA THR A 220 -36.58 3.55 18.44
C THR A 220 -37.59 4.27 17.54
N VAL A 221 -37.23 4.89 16.42
CA VAL A 221 -38.17 5.70 15.63
C VAL A 221 -38.35 5.14 14.21
N LYS A 222 -39.60 4.98 13.78
CA LYS A 222 -39.96 4.80 12.36
C LYS A 222 -40.26 6.16 11.77
N THR A 223 -39.63 6.51 10.66
CA THR A 223 -39.84 7.80 9.99
C THR A 223 -39.98 7.60 8.48
N PRO A 224 -40.89 8.32 7.81
CA PRO A 224 -40.98 8.33 6.36
C PRO A 224 -39.68 8.91 5.78
N VAL A 225 -39.01 8.11 4.96
CA VAL A 225 -37.72 8.48 4.38
C VAL A 225 -37.96 9.39 3.17
N ALA A 226 -37.44 10.63 3.21
CA ALA A 226 -37.20 11.41 1.99
C ALA A 226 -36.12 10.66 1.19
N GLY A 227 -36.30 10.50 -0.13
CA GLY A 227 -35.56 9.50 -0.91
C GLY A 227 -34.08 9.36 -0.52
N TYR A 228 -33.68 8.17 -0.07
CA TYR A 228 -32.41 7.93 0.62
C TYR A 228 -31.63 6.82 -0.07
N LEU A 229 -30.31 6.92 -0.06
CA LEU A 229 -29.42 5.90 -0.61
C LEU A 229 -28.81 5.08 0.53
N ASP A 230 -29.20 3.81 0.66
CA ASP A 230 -28.71 2.93 1.72
C ASP A 230 -27.68 1.92 1.19
N LEU A 231 -26.43 2.36 1.14
CA LEU A 231 -25.31 1.52 0.70
C LEU A 231 -24.87 0.49 1.75
N THR A 232 -25.39 0.54 2.97
CA THR A 232 -25.11 -0.49 3.99
C THR A 232 -25.72 -1.85 3.64
N ARG A 233 -26.71 -1.85 2.72
CA ARG A 233 -27.40 -3.04 2.20
C ARG A 233 -26.65 -3.75 1.07
N VAL A 234 -25.53 -3.19 0.59
CA VAL A 234 -24.69 -3.85 -0.41
C VAL A 234 -24.10 -5.12 0.20
N ALA A 235 -24.35 -6.27 -0.44
CA ALA A 235 -23.89 -7.55 0.07
C ALA A 235 -22.35 -7.63 0.07
N PRO A 236 -21.72 -8.15 1.14
CA PRO A 236 -20.28 -8.43 1.15
C PRO A 236 -19.89 -9.35 0.00
N GLU A 237 -18.70 -9.12 -0.56
CA GLU A 237 -18.09 -9.80 -1.69
C GLU A 237 -18.93 -9.82 -2.99
N SER A 238 -19.95 -8.96 -3.07
CA SER A 238 -20.76 -8.82 -4.28
C SER A 238 -20.01 -8.08 -5.38
N LEU A 239 -20.50 -8.22 -6.63
CA LEU A 239 -20.02 -7.42 -7.74
C LEU A 239 -20.20 -5.92 -7.44
N ASP A 240 -21.35 -5.53 -6.88
CA ASP A 240 -21.67 -4.13 -6.56
C ASP A 240 -20.70 -3.54 -5.55
N GLN A 241 -20.31 -4.30 -4.50
CA GLN A 241 -19.28 -3.86 -3.56
C GLN A 241 -17.94 -3.62 -4.25
N ARG A 242 -17.44 -4.61 -5.01
CA ARG A 242 -16.14 -4.50 -5.70
C ARG A 242 -16.11 -3.31 -6.67
N VAL A 243 -17.21 -3.11 -7.37
CA VAL A 243 -17.36 -2.08 -8.39
C VAL A 243 -17.42 -0.68 -7.76
N LEU A 244 -18.25 -0.48 -6.72
CA LEU A 244 -18.31 0.80 -5.99
C LEU A 244 -17.00 1.11 -5.26
N ALA A 245 -16.37 0.10 -4.65
CA ALA A 245 -15.07 0.25 -3.99
C ALA A 245 -13.97 0.68 -4.95
N GLY A 246 -13.91 0.05 -6.13
CA GLY A 246 -12.95 0.40 -7.18
C GLY A 246 -13.16 1.82 -7.73
N HIS A 247 -14.42 2.27 -7.84
CA HIS A 247 -14.73 3.63 -8.27
C HIS A 247 -14.34 4.68 -7.21
N LEU A 248 -14.60 4.41 -5.93
CA LEU A 248 -14.15 5.26 -4.83
C LEU A 248 -12.61 5.36 -4.80
N ALA A 249 -11.91 4.23 -4.97
CA ALA A 249 -10.45 4.19 -5.05
C ALA A 249 -9.92 5.01 -6.23
N TYR A 250 -10.54 4.90 -7.42
CA TYR A 250 -10.22 5.74 -8.58
C TYR A 250 -10.34 7.24 -8.22
N HIS A 251 -11.40 7.63 -7.52
CA HIS A 251 -11.65 9.03 -7.17
C HIS A 251 -10.62 9.59 -6.19
N VAL A 252 -10.28 8.82 -5.15
CA VAL A 252 -9.16 9.11 -4.25
C VAL A 252 -7.87 9.26 -5.07
N ALA A 253 -7.63 8.35 -6.01
CA ALA A 253 -6.39 8.35 -6.77
C ALA A 253 -6.24 9.56 -7.70
N GLU A 254 -7.33 10.00 -8.33
CA GLU A 254 -7.35 11.23 -9.12
C GLU A 254 -7.08 12.48 -8.27
N LEU A 255 -7.69 12.60 -7.09
CA LEU A 255 -7.49 13.73 -6.18
C LEU A 255 -6.03 13.84 -5.72
N VAL A 256 -5.40 12.69 -5.42
CA VAL A 256 -3.98 12.62 -5.08
C VAL A 256 -3.10 12.97 -6.29
N SER A 257 -3.40 12.40 -7.47
CA SER A 257 -2.66 12.68 -8.71
C SER A 257 -2.69 14.16 -9.10
N ARG A 258 -3.82 14.83 -8.85
CA ARG A 258 -4.02 16.28 -9.10
C ARG A 258 -3.50 17.17 -7.98
N LYS A 259 -2.89 16.60 -6.93
CA LYS A 259 -2.34 17.32 -5.76
C LYS A 259 -3.39 18.10 -4.97
N VAL A 260 -4.66 17.73 -5.08
CA VAL A 260 -5.74 18.28 -4.24
C VAL A 260 -5.54 17.88 -2.79
N MET A 261 -4.95 16.70 -2.56
CA MET A 261 -4.63 16.17 -1.24
C MET A 261 -3.39 15.27 -1.28
N ARG A 262 -2.69 15.14 -0.14
CA ARG A 262 -1.53 14.24 0.03
C ARG A 262 -1.68 13.36 1.28
N PRO A 263 -2.60 12.38 1.27
CA PRO A 263 -2.84 11.53 2.42
C PRO A 263 -1.63 10.67 2.75
N THR A 264 -1.44 10.44 4.03
CA THR A 264 -0.57 9.37 4.53
C THR A 264 -1.38 8.18 5.05
N LEU A 265 -2.68 8.35 5.27
CA LEU A 265 -3.58 7.27 5.67
C LEU A 265 -5.02 7.54 5.21
N LEU A 266 -5.83 6.49 5.18
CA LEU A 266 -7.27 6.54 4.95
C LEU A 266 -7.99 6.29 6.28
N ALA A 267 -9.02 7.08 6.56
CA ALA A 267 -9.91 6.83 7.68
C ALA A 267 -11.23 6.26 7.17
N VAL A 268 -11.73 5.20 7.80
CA VAL A 268 -13.00 4.54 7.47
C VAL A 268 -13.96 4.68 8.65
N SER A 269 -15.14 5.26 8.42
CA SER A 269 -16.19 5.34 9.42
C SER A 269 -16.81 3.96 9.67
N LYS A 270 -16.81 3.48 10.92
CA LYS A 270 -17.42 2.19 11.31
C LYS A 270 -18.96 2.16 11.24
N VAL A 271 -19.58 3.33 11.14
CA VAL A 271 -21.05 3.50 11.17
C VAL A 271 -21.63 3.60 9.75
N ALA A 272 -20.77 3.67 8.72
CA ALA A 272 -21.15 3.78 7.32
C ALA A 272 -21.15 2.41 6.63
N ALA A 273 -21.32 2.36 5.30
CA ALA A 273 -21.15 1.15 4.47
C ALA A 273 -19.71 0.60 4.49
N THR A 274 -19.29 0.11 5.66
CA THR A 274 -17.91 -0.29 5.98
C THR A 274 -17.37 -1.32 4.99
N GLY A 275 -18.21 -2.22 4.49
CA GLY A 275 -17.82 -3.17 3.45
C GLY A 275 -17.26 -2.49 2.19
N ILE A 276 -17.92 -1.46 1.66
CA ILE A 276 -17.47 -0.74 0.47
C ILE A 276 -16.22 0.08 0.79
N LEU A 277 -16.24 0.78 1.94
CA LEU A 277 -15.17 1.69 2.34
C LEU A 277 -13.86 0.95 2.66
N SER A 278 -13.93 -0.17 3.38
CA SER A 278 -12.78 -1.05 3.62
C SER A 278 -12.26 -1.65 2.32
N ALA A 279 -13.14 -2.16 1.45
CA ALA A 279 -12.72 -2.69 0.15
C ALA A 279 -12.06 -1.61 -0.73
N ALA A 280 -12.49 -0.35 -0.66
CA ALA A 280 -11.84 0.76 -1.37
C ALA A 280 -10.46 1.09 -0.77
N ALA A 281 -10.36 1.11 0.56
CA ALA A 281 -9.10 1.31 1.26
C ALA A 281 -8.10 0.19 0.95
N ASP A 282 -8.57 -1.06 0.83
CA ASP A 282 -7.75 -2.24 0.51
C ASP A 282 -7.17 -2.21 -0.92
N LEU A 283 -7.78 -1.44 -1.83
CA LEU A 283 -7.24 -1.24 -3.17
C LEU A 283 -6.12 -0.20 -3.20
N LEU A 284 -6.09 0.72 -2.25
CA LEU A 284 -5.18 1.85 -2.22
C LEU A 284 -3.94 1.53 -1.38
N PRO A 285 -2.77 2.11 -1.69
CA PRO A 285 -1.53 1.80 -0.98
C PRO A 285 -1.47 2.44 0.43
N PHE A 286 -2.51 3.15 0.85
CA PHE A 286 -2.52 3.90 2.10
C PHE A 286 -2.94 3.01 3.28
N PRO A 287 -2.31 3.15 4.46
CA PRO A 287 -2.82 2.52 5.66
C PRO A 287 -4.22 2.99 6.02
N ALA A 288 -5.07 2.05 6.43
CA ALA A 288 -6.41 2.35 6.92
C ALA A 288 -6.44 2.42 8.44
N VAL A 289 -7.14 3.43 8.97
CA VAL A 289 -7.61 3.52 10.35
C VAL A 289 -9.13 3.53 10.35
N TYR A 290 -9.73 3.06 11.42
CA TYR A 290 -11.17 3.03 11.60
C TYR A 290 -11.58 4.04 12.66
N VAL A 291 -12.57 4.87 12.36
CA VAL A 291 -13.08 5.90 13.26
C VAL A 291 -14.52 5.59 13.69
N SER A 292 -14.78 5.68 14.99
CA SER A 292 -16.10 5.52 15.60
C SER A 292 -16.25 6.50 16.75
N PRO A 293 -16.80 7.71 16.51
CA PRO A 293 -16.98 8.71 17.57
C PRO A 293 -18.05 8.29 18.59
N TYR A 294 -18.89 7.32 18.22
CA TYR A 294 -19.97 6.77 19.04
C TYR A 294 -19.69 5.30 19.40
N GLY A 295 -20.25 4.84 20.53
CA GLY A 295 -20.20 3.43 20.95
C GLY A 295 -19.23 3.14 22.11
N PRO A 296 -18.93 1.86 22.38
CA PRO A 296 -18.15 1.42 23.55
C PRO A 296 -16.69 1.89 23.53
N ASN A 297 -16.17 2.29 22.36
CA ASN A 297 -14.80 2.77 22.18
C ASN A 297 -14.70 4.31 22.21
N ARG A 298 -15.64 5.02 22.84
CA ARG A 298 -15.66 6.49 22.86
C ARG A 298 -14.38 7.12 23.43
N ASP A 299 -13.72 6.43 24.37
CA ASP A 299 -12.46 6.90 24.97
C ASP A 299 -11.22 6.66 24.07
N ASN A 300 -11.37 5.84 23.03
CA ASN A 300 -10.36 5.64 21.99
C ASN A 300 -11.04 5.46 20.62
N PRO A 301 -11.55 6.55 20.02
CA PRO A 301 -12.44 6.50 18.87
C PRO A 301 -11.73 6.18 17.54
N VAL A 302 -10.39 6.06 17.54
CA VAL A 302 -9.58 5.78 16.34
C VAL A 302 -8.78 4.50 16.55
N GLU A 303 -9.06 3.51 15.71
CA GLU A 303 -8.40 2.20 15.71
C GLU A 303 -7.51 2.02 14.48
N GLY A 304 -6.33 1.44 14.66
CA GLY A 304 -5.35 1.26 13.59
C GLY A 304 -4.03 1.95 13.91
N PHE A 305 -3.06 1.81 13.01
CA PHE A 305 -1.73 2.40 13.20
C PHE A 305 -1.64 3.78 12.54
N TYR A 306 -1.23 4.78 13.32
CA TYR A 306 -0.98 6.14 12.86
C TYR A 306 0.13 6.81 13.68
N GLU A 307 0.72 7.86 13.14
CA GLU A 307 1.66 8.74 13.82
C GLU A 307 1.07 10.15 13.96
N ASN A 308 1.49 10.89 14.99
CA ASN A 308 1.09 12.29 15.15
C ASN A 308 1.57 13.11 13.94
N GLY A 309 0.64 13.87 13.34
CA GLY A 309 0.85 14.64 12.12
C GLY A 309 0.47 13.91 10.83
N ASP A 310 0.11 12.61 10.89
CA ASP A 310 -0.41 11.89 9.72
C ASP A 310 -1.57 12.66 9.07
N ARG A 311 -1.65 12.63 7.75
CA ARG A 311 -2.68 13.28 6.94
C ARG A 311 -3.74 12.26 6.56
N ALA A 312 -4.94 12.41 7.10
CA ALA A 312 -6.05 11.49 6.84
C ALA A 312 -7.00 12.04 5.78
N VAL A 313 -7.47 11.13 4.93
CA VAL A 313 -8.67 11.31 4.11
C VAL A 313 -9.75 10.40 4.67
N LEU A 314 -10.89 10.97 5.07
CA LEU A 314 -12.04 10.20 5.54
C LEU A 314 -12.84 9.70 4.34
N LEU A 315 -12.95 8.38 4.21
CA LEU A 315 -13.82 7.73 3.23
C LEU A 315 -15.24 7.63 3.78
N HIS A 316 -16.22 8.01 2.96
CA HIS A 316 -17.62 7.89 3.29
C HIS A 316 -18.47 7.40 2.10
N ASP A 317 -19.66 6.91 2.37
CA ASP A 317 -20.58 6.38 1.39
C ASP A 317 -21.49 7.50 0.83
N VAL A 318 -22.35 8.07 1.68
CA VAL A 318 -23.33 9.09 1.28
C VAL A 318 -23.32 10.27 2.25
N ALA A 319 -22.99 11.46 1.75
CA ALA A 319 -23.06 12.69 2.53
C ALA A 319 -24.50 13.22 2.58
N LEU A 320 -25.07 13.26 3.79
CA LEU A 320 -26.46 13.71 4.06
C LEU A 320 -26.53 14.82 5.12
N SER A 321 -26.10 14.54 6.34
CA SER A 321 -26.06 15.51 7.45
C SER A 321 -24.64 15.58 7.99
N GLY A 322 -24.05 16.78 8.03
CA GLY A 322 -22.61 16.92 8.29
C GLY A 322 -22.14 16.62 9.70
N HIS A 323 -23.04 16.45 10.68
CA HIS A 323 -22.69 16.26 12.08
C HIS A 323 -21.81 15.02 12.31
N HIS A 324 -22.22 13.84 11.82
CA HIS A 324 -21.42 12.61 11.95
C HIS A 324 -20.05 12.72 11.27
N LEU A 325 -20.00 13.42 10.12
CA LEU A 325 -18.76 13.70 9.42
C LEU A 325 -17.83 14.56 10.27
N VAL A 326 -18.35 15.66 10.84
CA VAL A 326 -17.60 16.54 11.74
C VAL A 326 -17.11 15.79 12.99
N ASP A 327 -17.92 14.91 13.57
CA ASP A 327 -17.53 14.12 14.73
C ASP A 327 -16.38 13.17 14.42
N CYS A 328 -16.42 12.50 13.26
CA CYS A 328 -15.32 11.64 12.79
C CYS A 328 -14.05 12.47 12.59
N MET A 329 -14.15 13.64 11.95
CA MET A 329 -13.00 14.53 11.72
C MET A 329 -12.43 15.05 13.04
N THR A 330 -13.27 15.36 14.01
CA THR A 330 -12.87 15.81 15.35
C THR A 330 -12.17 14.70 16.13
N ALA A 331 -12.66 13.46 16.04
CA ALA A 331 -12.02 12.30 16.66
C ALA A 331 -10.61 12.06 16.08
N LEU A 332 -10.45 12.12 14.76
CA LEU A 332 -9.14 12.01 14.10
C LEU A 332 -8.18 13.14 14.53
N ARG A 333 -8.66 14.39 14.53
CA ARG A 333 -7.85 15.56 14.95
C ARG A 333 -7.43 15.46 16.42
N SER A 334 -8.31 14.98 17.29
CA SER A 334 -8.01 14.77 18.71
C SER A 334 -6.96 13.67 18.94
N ALA A 335 -6.87 12.70 18.04
CA ALA A 335 -5.81 11.69 18.01
C ALA A 335 -4.47 12.22 17.44
N GLY A 336 -4.38 13.51 17.07
CA GLY A 336 -3.18 14.10 16.48
C GLY A 336 -3.04 13.88 14.97
N ILE A 337 -4.11 13.47 14.28
CA ILE A 337 -4.13 13.25 12.84
C ILE A 337 -4.66 14.52 12.15
N ASN A 338 -3.95 15.02 11.14
CA ASN A 338 -4.40 16.13 10.31
C ASN A 338 -5.46 15.64 9.30
N ALA A 339 -6.73 15.76 9.68
CA ALA A 339 -7.87 15.41 8.83
C ALA A 339 -8.52 16.68 8.25
N ARG A 340 -8.47 16.84 6.93
CA ARG A 340 -9.11 17.96 6.18
C ARG A 340 -10.01 17.53 5.05
N HIS A 341 -9.81 16.34 4.49
CA HIS A 341 -10.50 15.89 3.29
C HIS A 341 -11.46 14.75 3.60
N ILE A 342 -12.66 14.83 3.04
CA ILE A 342 -13.63 13.74 2.98
C ILE A 342 -13.80 13.36 1.52
N VAL A 343 -13.77 12.07 1.22
CA VAL A 343 -14.09 11.55 -0.11
C VAL A 343 -15.30 10.64 0.00
N ALA A 344 -16.38 10.98 -0.71
CA ALA A 344 -17.64 10.23 -0.67
C ALA A 344 -18.09 9.78 -2.07
N LEU A 345 -18.79 8.64 -2.12
CA LEU A 345 -19.37 8.14 -3.36
C LEU A 345 -20.50 9.05 -3.85
N ALA A 346 -21.40 9.47 -2.96
CA ALA A 346 -22.54 10.29 -3.32
C ALA A 346 -22.81 11.42 -2.32
N GLU A 347 -23.39 12.51 -2.82
CA GLU A 347 -23.89 13.65 -2.06
C GLU A 347 -25.36 13.90 -2.37
N HIS A 348 -26.16 14.24 -1.36
CA HIS A 348 -27.58 14.52 -1.52
C HIS A 348 -27.85 16.00 -1.90
N ASP A 349 -28.57 16.26 -3.00
CA ASP A 349 -28.82 17.59 -3.57
C ASP A 349 -29.95 18.41 -2.88
N GLY A 350 -30.21 18.15 -1.60
CA GLY A 350 -31.35 18.72 -0.87
C GLY A 350 -30.94 19.86 0.06
N GLN A 351 -30.93 21.10 -0.42
CA GLN A 351 -30.64 22.32 0.36
C GLN A 351 -29.39 22.22 1.26
N ASN A 352 -28.23 22.02 0.64
CA ASN A 352 -26.94 21.79 1.31
C ASN A 352 -26.29 23.02 1.97
N GLU A 353 -26.91 24.20 2.00
CA GLU A 353 -26.31 25.39 2.64
C GLU A 353 -25.88 25.11 4.10
N ALA A 354 -26.65 24.31 4.83
CA ALA A 354 -26.31 23.93 6.21
C ALA A 354 -25.15 22.92 6.29
N LEU A 355 -25.02 21.99 5.32
CA LEU A 355 -23.90 21.06 5.25
C LEU A 355 -22.62 21.79 4.84
N ASP A 356 -22.69 22.58 3.78
CA ASP A 356 -21.57 23.35 3.25
C ASP A 356 -21.06 24.32 4.32
N SER A 357 -21.95 25.07 4.98
CA SER A 357 -21.58 25.96 6.10
C SER A 357 -20.93 25.19 7.24
N LEU A 358 -21.48 24.04 7.64
CA LEU A 358 -20.93 23.24 8.73
C LEU A 358 -19.53 22.68 8.39
N LEU A 359 -19.30 22.28 7.15
CA LEU A 359 -18.00 21.80 6.70
C LEU A 359 -16.99 22.95 6.60
N GLU A 360 -17.40 24.11 6.06
CA GLU A 360 -16.58 25.33 5.98
C GLU A 360 -16.15 25.84 7.36
N GLU A 361 -17.09 25.95 8.31
CA GLU A 361 -16.82 26.37 9.70
C GLU A 361 -15.80 25.46 10.39
N ASN A 362 -15.74 24.18 9.99
CA ASN A 362 -14.82 23.19 10.52
C ASN A 362 -13.56 22.99 9.66
N GLY A 363 -13.39 23.77 8.59
CA GLY A 363 -12.26 23.68 7.66
C GLY A 363 -12.15 22.28 7.02
N ILE A 364 -13.29 21.71 6.63
CA ILE A 364 -13.39 20.39 5.99
C ILE A 364 -13.70 20.58 4.51
N MET A 365 -12.89 19.96 3.65
CA MET A 365 -13.10 19.88 2.21
C MET A 365 -13.77 18.55 1.87
N MET A 366 -14.91 18.61 1.19
CA MET A 366 -15.63 17.41 0.73
C MET A 366 -15.45 17.24 -0.77
N HIS A 367 -15.10 16.03 -1.18
CA HIS A 367 -14.96 15.62 -2.57
C HIS A 367 -15.91 14.46 -2.83
N THR A 368 -16.88 14.67 -3.72
CA THR A 368 -17.97 13.72 -3.98
C THR A 368 -17.93 13.29 -5.43
N ALA A 369 -18.10 12.00 -5.70
CA ALA A 369 -18.04 11.49 -7.07
C ALA A 369 -19.31 11.81 -7.86
N VAL A 370 -20.46 11.72 -7.21
CA VAL A 370 -21.75 12.06 -7.82
C VAL A 370 -22.61 12.88 -6.88
N LYS A 371 -23.37 13.83 -7.44
CA LYS A 371 -24.49 14.48 -6.77
C LYS A 371 -25.77 13.77 -7.14
N PHE A 372 -26.59 13.46 -6.14
CA PHE A 372 -27.83 12.71 -6.29
C PHE A 372 -29.02 13.57 -5.82
N THR A 373 -30.01 13.75 -6.69
CA THR A 373 -31.28 14.41 -6.36
C THR A 373 -32.38 13.35 -6.18
N PRO A 374 -32.99 13.24 -4.99
CA PRO A 374 -34.06 12.30 -4.74
C PRO A 374 -35.32 12.63 -5.53
N GLY A 375 -36.09 11.60 -5.89
CA GLY A 375 -37.39 11.80 -6.52
C GLY A 375 -38.41 12.47 -5.58
N THR A 376 -39.17 13.43 -6.10
CA THR A 376 -40.21 14.22 -5.38
C THR A 376 -41.49 13.43 -5.04
N GLY A 377 -41.49 12.11 -5.20
CA GLY A 377 -42.60 11.23 -4.82
C GLY A 377 -43.82 11.22 -5.77
N ARG A 378 -43.74 11.82 -6.96
CA ARG A 378 -44.83 11.81 -7.96
C ARG A 378 -44.74 10.69 -9.02
N GLY A 379 -43.77 9.78 -8.91
CA GLY A 379 -43.59 8.63 -9.80
C GLY A 379 -42.80 7.47 -9.16
N PRO A 380 -42.65 6.32 -9.83
CA PRO A 380 -42.01 5.12 -9.28
C PRO A 380 -40.48 5.22 -9.11
N GLN A 381 -39.87 6.35 -9.47
CA GLN A 381 -38.42 6.52 -9.42
C GLN A 381 -37.95 7.12 -8.10
N ALA A 382 -37.09 6.40 -7.38
CA ALA A 382 -36.44 6.86 -6.14
C ALA A 382 -35.43 7.99 -6.36
N VAL A 383 -34.97 8.15 -7.61
CA VAL A 383 -33.91 9.09 -8.02
C VAL A 383 -34.37 9.91 -9.21
N GLU A 384 -34.35 11.24 -9.09
CA GLU A 384 -34.78 12.16 -10.15
C GLU A 384 -33.64 12.52 -11.09
N THR A 385 -32.50 12.96 -10.56
CA THR A 385 -31.30 13.23 -11.36
C THR A 385 -30.02 12.82 -10.61
N ILE A 386 -28.98 12.50 -11.38
CA ILE A 386 -27.61 12.38 -10.87
C ILE A 386 -26.72 13.25 -11.75
N GLN A 387 -25.92 14.11 -11.11
CA GLN A 387 -24.94 14.95 -11.78
C GLN A 387 -23.54 14.46 -11.41
N PRO A 388 -22.69 14.10 -12.37
CA PRO A 388 -21.30 13.81 -12.07
C PRO A 388 -20.64 15.08 -11.55
N LEU A 389 -19.91 14.95 -10.45
CA LEU A 389 -19.06 16.01 -9.96
C LEU A 389 -17.67 15.72 -10.49
N GLY A 390 -17.10 16.67 -11.23
CA GLY A 390 -15.69 16.59 -11.61
C GLY A 390 -14.81 16.63 -10.37
N ILE A 391 -13.55 16.21 -10.50
CA ILE A 391 -12.59 16.42 -9.41
C ILE A 391 -12.34 17.92 -9.26
N THR A 392 -12.91 18.51 -8.21
CA THR A 392 -12.78 19.92 -7.84
C THR A 392 -11.77 20.07 -6.71
N GLY A 393 -11.00 21.17 -6.75
CA GLY A 393 -9.99 21.50 -5.74
C GLY A 393 -8.76 22.15 -6.37
N ALA A 394 -8.29 23.25 -5.78
CA ALA A 394 -6.98 23.79 -6.12
C ALA A 394 -5.88 22.88 -5.53
N PRO A 395 -4.70 22.79 -6.16
CA PRO A 395 -3.56 22.11 -5.54
C PRO A 395 -3.30 22.68 -4.15
N ASP A 396 -3.09 21.82 -3.16
CA ASP A 396 -2.82 22.27 -1.80
C ASP A 396 -1.54 23.13 -1.79
N ALA A 397 -1.63 24.36 -1.29
CA ALA A 397 -0.63 25.43 -1.52
C ALA A 397 0.69 25.26 -0.73
N GLU A 398 0.94 24.09 -0.14
CA GLU A 398 2.20 23.78 0.54
C GLU A 398 3.33 23.68 -0.51
N THR A 399 4.07 24.78 -0.68
CA THR A 399 5.47 24.97 -1.15
C THR A 399 6.04 23.91 -2.10
N THR A 400 6.60 24.34 -3.23
CA THR A 400 7.37 23.58 -4.24
C THR A 400 7.68 22.15 -3.81
N PRO A 401 7.01 21.13 -4.38
CA PRO A 401 6.99 19.82 -3.77
C PRO A 401 8.41 19.25 -3.72
N PRO A 402 8.92 18.87 -2.55
CA PRO A 402 10.34 18.65 -2.34
C PRO A 402 10.81 17.43 -3.14
N CYS A 403 11.92 17.58 -3.87
CA CYS A 403 12.52 16.54 -4.71
C CYS A 403 13.36 15.57 -3.88
N LEU A 404 13.14 14.26 -4.04
CA LEU A 404 13.87 13.22 -3.30
C LEU A 404 15.35 13.17 -3.66
N LEU A 405 15.70 13.30 -4.94
CA LEU A 405 17.10 13.33 -5.35
C LEU A 405 17.79 14.63 -4.93
N CYS A 406 17.09 15.78 -4.92
CA CYS A 406 17.65 16.98 -4.29
C CYS A 406 17.93 16.75 -2.79
N ASP A 407 17.02 16.09 -2.06
CA ASP A 407 17.27 15.76 -0.65
C ASP A 407 18.54 14.88 -0.50
N VAL A 408 18.76 13.92 -1.40
CA VAL A 408 19.98 13.08 -1.45
C VAL A 408 21.23 13.95 -1.71
N LEU A 409 21.17 14.82 -2.73
CA LEU A 409 22.28 15.71 -3.11
C LEU A 409 22.67 16.68 -1.98
N HIS A 410 21.70 17.11 -1.16
CA HIS A 410 21.93 18.03 -0.04
C HIS A 410 22.15 17.32 1.30
N ASP A 411 22.39 16.00 1.30
CA ASP A 411 22.58 15.19 2.51
C ASP A 411 21.44 15.36 3.53
N ALA A 412 20.18 15.49 3.09
CA ALA A 412 19.06 15.69 4.00
C ALA A 412 18.77 14.43 4.84
N ASP A 413 18.23 14.62 6.04
CA ASP A 413 17.84 13.48 6.91
C ASP A 413 16.50 12.82 6.49
N THR A 414 15.86 13.36 5.44
CA THR A 414 14.58 12.90 4.89
C THR A 414 14.72 11.88 3.76
N THR A 415 15.95 11.44 3.44
CA THR A 415 16.19 10.49 2.34
C THR A 415 15.82 9.06 2.74
N PRO A 416 15.39 8.20 1.80
CA PRO A 416 15.13 6.78 2.10
C PRO A 416 16.37 6.03 2.64
N PHE A 417 17.58 6.49 2.32
CA PHE A 417 18.83 5.91 2.83
C PHE A 417 18.97 6.03 4.34
N ARG A 418 18.47 7.11 4.94
CA ARG A 418 18.49 7.29 6.41
C ARG A 418 17.57 6.32 7.14
N GLY A 419 16.71 5.62 6.39
CA GLY A 419 16.00 4.45 6.87
C GLY A 419 16.82 3.20 6.97
N LEU A 420 17.80 3.05 6.08
CA LEU A 420 18.63 1.88 5.98
C LEU A 420 19.92 2.03 6.77
N PHE A 421 20.46 3.24 6.90
CA PHE A 421 21.77 3.49 7.47
C PHE A 421 21.78 4.67 8.43
N GLU A 422 22.49 4.51 9.54
CA GLU A 422 22.91 5.65 10.35
C GLU A 422 24.06 6.41 9.66
N ARG A 423 24.24 7.70 10.00
CA ARG A 423 25.34 8.52 9.45
C ARG A 423 26.72 7.95 9.77
N ALA A 424 26.85 7.22 10.88
CA ALA A 424 28.08 6.54 11.25
C ALA A 424 28.39 5.36 10.31
N GLU A 425 27.37 4.68 9.79
CA GLU A 425 27.50 3.54 8.88
C GLU A 425 27.68 3.98 7.42
N LEU A 426 26.92 5.01 7.03
CA LEU A 426 26.96 5.59 5.69
C LEU A 426 26.97 7.13 5.79
N PRO A 427 28.16 7.76 5.82
CA PRO A 427 28.28 9.21 5.98
C PRO A 427 27.56 9.99 4.87
N ARG A 428 27.71 9.53 3.62
CA ARG A 428 27.14 10.12 2.41
C ARG A 428 26.56 9.06 1.49
N GLU A 429 25.56 9.45 0.72
CA GLU A 429 24.84 8.60 -0.25
C GLU A 429 25.49 8.60 -1.63
N LEU A 430 26.38 9.57 -1.86
CA LEU A 430 27.07 9.81 -3.11
C LEU A 430 28.25 8.84 -3.24
N LEU A 431 28.35 8.21 -4.42
CA LEU A 431 29.44 7.31 -4.79
C LEU A 431 30.58 8.06 -5.50
N ALA A 432 30.23 9.08 -6.28
CA ALA A 432 31.14 9.84 -7.12
C ALA A 432 30.51 11.18 -7.55
N GLU A 433 31.33 12.19 -7.82
CA GLU A 433 30.91 13.52 -8.28
C GLU A 433 31.83 13.98 -9.42
N ALA A 434 31.28 14.42 -10.55
CA ALA A 434 32.04 14.93 -11.68
C ALA A 434 31.21 15.87 -12.57
N ASP A 435 31.77 17.05 -12.88
CA ASP A 435 31.31 17.96 -13.93
C ASP A 435 29.80 18.26 -13.97
N GLY A 436 29.20 18.58 -12.83
CA GLY A 436 27.77 18.90 -12.73
C GLY A 436 26.86 17.67 -12.58
N PHE A 437 27.44 16.50 -12.35
CA PHE A 437 26.71 15.26 -12.12
C PHE A 437 27.23 14.50 -10.90
N VAL A 438 26.33 13.74 -10.31
CA VAL A 438 26.58 12.92 -9.13
C VAL A 438 26.13 11.49 -9.42
N VAL A 439 26.95 10.52 -9.02
CA VAL A 439 26.61 9.10 -9.02
C VAL A 439 26.13 8.74 -7.63
N VAL A 440 24.92 8.20 -7.53
CA VAL A 440 24.32 7.74 -6.27
C VAL A 440 23.94 6.28 -6.39
N ALA A 441 24.02 5.53 -5.30
CA ALA A 441 23.43 4.19 -5.28
C ALA A 441 21.92 4.28 -5.53
N ASP A 442 21.31 3.26 -6.16
CA ASP A 442 19.84 3.16 -6.14
C ASP A 442 19.42 2.54 -4.79
N VAL A 443 18.54 3.22 -4.04
CA VAL A 443 17.99 2.70 -2.77
C VAL A 443 17.00 1.55 -2.98
N ALA A 444 16.56 1.34 -4.23
CA ALA A 444 15.69 0.29 -4.70
C ALA A 444 16.33 -0.51 -5.85
N PRO A 445 17.46 -1.20 -5.65
CA PRO A 445 18.21 -1.77 -6.75
C PRO A 445 17.49 -2.98 -7.39
N LEU A 446 17.23 -2.90 -8.71
CA LEU A 446 16.79 -4.04 -9.54
C LEU A 446 17.82 -5.17 -9.63
N THR A 447 19.10 -4.82 -9.77
CA THR A 447 20.22 -5.78 -9.83
C THR A 447 21.33 -5.32 -8.89
N ARG A 448 22.27 -6.21 -8.54
CA ARG A 448 23.50 -5.80 -7.83
C ARG A 448 24.28 -4.86 -8.75
N GLY A 449 24.84 -3.78 -8.21
CA GLY A 449 25.57 -2.79 -9.01
C GLY A 449 24.71 -1.67 -9.61
N HIS A 450 23.42 -1.59 -9.29
CA HIS A 450 22.53 -0.56 -9.82
C HIS A 450 22.78 0.81 -9.16
N VAL A 451 23.14 1.79 -9.98
CA VAL A 451 23.36 3.19 -9.60
C VAL A 451 22.50 4.14 -10.43
N LEU A 452 22.40 5.38 -9.99
CA LEU A 452 21.80 6.49 -10.72
C LEU A 452 22.87 7.54 -11.00
N ILE A 453 22.87 8.13 -12.20
CA ILE A 453 23.60 9.36 -12.50
C ILE A 453 22.59 10.51 -12.56
N VAL A 454 22.85 11.55 -11.77
CA VAL A 454 21.89 12.63 -11.48
C VAL A 454 22.59 13.98 -11.67
N PRO A 455 21.98 14.98 -12.35
CA PRO A 455 22.55 16.32 -12.38
C PRO A 455 22.48 16.95 -10.98
N ASP A 456 23.51 17.72 -10.61
CA ASP A 456 23.56 18.41 -9.32
C ASP A 456 22.55 19.58 -9.24
N GLU A 457 22.21 20.17 -10.39
CA GLU A 457 21.08 21.07 -10.55
C GLU A 457 19.75 20.34 -10.82
N HIS A 458 18.65 20.93 -10.36
CA HIS A 458 17.32 20.37 -10.53
C HIS A 458 16.82 20.51 -11.98
N ALA A 459 16.70 19.37 -12.68
CA ALA A 459 16.09 19.26 -14.00
C ALA A 459 15.08 18.10 -14.01
N LEU A 460 14.01 18.17 -14.81
CA LEU A 460 12.98 17.12 -14.86
C LEU A 460 13.36 15.91 -15.73
N SER A 461 14.22 16.12 -16.72
CA SER A 461 14.77 15.08 -17.60
C SER A 461 16.13 15.48 -18.14
N MET A 462 16.90 14.51 -18.63
CA MET A 462 18.18 14.78 -19.28
C MET A 462 17.99 15.63 -20.54
N SER A 463 16.86 15.51 -21.25
CA SER A 463 16.57 16.35 -22.43
C SER A 463 16.42 17.85 -22.13
N ALA A 464 16.20 18.21 -20.86
CA ALA A 464 16.13 19.61 -20.43
C ALA A 464 17.51 20.24 -20.20
N LEU A 465 18.59 19.43 -20.20
CA LEU A 465 19.95 19.90 -19.98
C LEU A 465 20.60 20.38 -21.28
N PRO A 466 21.57 21.33 -21.23
CA PRO A 466 22.33 21.74 -22.40
C PRO A 466 23.12 20.58 -23.03
N ALA A 467 23.24 20.57 -24.36
CA ALA A 467 23.98 19.54 -25.10
C ALA A 467 25.45 19.38 -24.64
N ALA A 468 26.07 20.47 -24.17
CA ALA A 468 27.43 20.46 -23.61
C ALA A 468 27.49 19.68 -22.29
N SER A 469 26.53 19.89 -21.37
CA SER A 469 26.42 19.12 -20.12
C SER A 469 26.17 17.64 -20.41
N LEU A 470 25.36 17.32 -21.42
CA LEU A 470 25.07 15.95 -21.84
C LEU A 470 26.28 15.24 -22.49
N ALA A 471 27.21 16.00 -23.10
CA ALA A 471 28.46 15.43 -23.58
C ALA A 471 29.33 14.95 -22.40
N THR A 472 29.37 15.74 -21.33
CA THR A 472 30.08 15.36 -20.11
C THR A 472 29.40 14.21 -19.38
N LEU A 473 28.06 14.18 -19.34
CA LEU A 473 27.29 13.03 -18.85
C LEU A 473 27.65 11.74 -19.60
N GLU A 474 27.81 11.78 -20.92
CA GLU A 474 28.20 10.61 -21.71
C GLU A 474 29.60 10.11 -21.35
N MET A 475 30.54 11.01 -21.05
CA MET A 475 31.87 10.64 -20.55
C MET A 475 31.79 9.99 -19.17
N LEU A 476 31.07 10.60 -18.23
CA LEU A 476 30.86 10.04 -16.88
C LEU A 476 30.15 8.68 -16.94
N ARG A 477 29.10 8.55 -17.75
CA ARG A 477 28.36 7.29 -17.95
C ARG A 477 29.28 6.18 -18.42
N ARG A 478 30.15 6.44 -19.40
CA ARG A 478 31.12 5.44 -19.89
C ARG A 478 32.08 4.99 -18.79
N HIS A 479 32.57 5.93 -17.98
CA HIS A 479 33.41 5.61 -16.84
C HIS A 479 32.67 4.75 -15.81
N VAL A 480 31.47 5.17 -15.40
CA VAL A 480 30.59 4.40 -14.49
C VAL A 480 30.29 3.00 -15.04
N THR A 481 30.04 2.88 -16.35
CA THR A 481 29.87 1.58 -17.01
C THR A 481 31.13 0.71 -16.89
N SER A 482 32.34 1.27 -17.03
CA SER A 482 33.59 0.50 -16.84
C SER A 482 33.73 -0.01 -15.41
N VAL A 483 33.51 0.88 -14.42
CA VAL A 483 33.56 0.56 -12.99
C VAL A 483 32.61 -0.59 -12.66
N ILE A 484 31.37 -0.54 -13.16
CA ILE A 484 30.37 -1.56 -12.91
C ILE A 484 30.72 -2.87 -13.64
N ARG A 485 31.15 -2.80 -14.91
CA ARG A 485 31.57 -3.98 -15.69
C ARG A 485 32.70 -4.73 -14.98
N GLU A 486 33.72 -4.01 -14.52
CA GLU A 486 34.86 -4.59 -13.82
C GLU A 486 34.49 -5.12 -12.43
N GLY A 487 33.73 -4.34 -11.66
CA GLY A 487 33.36 -4.69 -10.29
C GLY A 487 32.38 -5.85 -10.18
N TYR A 488 31.50 -6.02 -11.17
CA TYR A 488 30.42 -7.03 -11.14
C TYR A 488 30.56 -8.10 -12.23
N ALA A 489 31.58 -8.02 -13.08
CA ALA A 489 31.84 -8.96 -14.18
C ALA A 489 30.59 -9.23 -15.04
N SER A 490 29.90 -8.16 -15.42
CA SER A 490 28.63 -8.25 -16.13
C SER A 490 28.44 -7.10 -17.12
N GLU A 491 27.73 -7.37 -18.21
CA GLU A 491 27.32 -6.34 -19.15
C GLU A 491 26.40 -5.29 -18.50
N VAL A 492 26.42 -4.06 -19.02
CA VAL A 492 25.75 -2.92 -18.38
C VAL A 492 24.82 -2.25 -19.38
N VAL A 493 23.62 -1.91 -18.90
CA VAL A 493 22.67 -1.08 -19.62
C VAL A 493 22.44 0.21 -18.84
N ALA A 494 22.04 1.25 -19.56
CA ALA A 494 21.56 2.48 -18.94
C ALA A 494 20.20 2.89 -19.53
N PHE A 495 19.35 3.51 -18.73
CA PHE A 495 18.06 3.96 -19.22
C PHE A 495 17.50 5.14 -18.42
N GLU A 496 16.64 5.91 -19.06
CA GLU A 496 15.90 7.01 -18.46
C GLU A 496 14.44 6.95 -18.92
N HIS A 497 13.53 7.31 -18.02
CA HIS A 497 12.20 7.76 -18.38
C HIS A 497 12.15 9.28 -18.18
N GLY A 498 12.28 10.04 -19.27
CA GLY A 498 12.39 11.48 -19.22
C GLY A 498 11.04 12.17 -19.17
N MET A 499 10.83 12.96 -18.11
CA MET A 499 9.62 13.76 -17.89
C MET A 499 9.84 15.20 -18.35
N CYS A 500 8.86 15.76 -19.06
CA CYS A 500 8.95 17.14 -19.57
C CYS A 500 7.75 18.02 -19.18
N ASP A 501 6.73 17.46 -18.53
CA ASP A 501 5.57 18.21 -18.04
C ASP A 501 5.69 18.46 -16.51
N PRO A 502 5.83 19.72 -16.05
CA PRO A 502 5.89 20.05 -14.63
C PRO A 502 4.52 19.95 -13.92
N THR A 503 3.42 19.93 -14.67
CA THR A 503 2.04 19.89 -14.17
C THR A 503 1.55 18.47 -13.90
N VAL A 504 2.05 17.49 -14.65
CA VAL A 504 1.79 16.06 -14.48
C VAL A 504 3.01 15.43 -13.80
N ARG A 505 2.96 15.18 -12.49
CA ARG A 505 4.07 14.46 -11.83
C ARG A 505 4.08 13.00 -12.26
N SER A 506 5.30 12.48 -12.31
CA SER A 506 5.63 11.23 -12.98
C SER A 506 4.80 10.05 -12.49
N SER A 507 4.51 9.15 -13.42
CA SER A 507 4.19 7.77 -13.08
C SER A 507 5.38 7.04 -12.43
N CYS A 508 6.57 7.67 -12.35
CA CYS A 508 7.83 7.15 -11.81
C CYS A 508 8.12 7.54 -10.33
N GLY A 509 7.42 8.53 -9.77
CA GLY A 509 7.53 8.98 -8.38
C GLY A 509 8.76 9.83 -8.00
N ILE A 510 9.60 10.26 -8.95
CA ILE A 510 10.76 11.15 -8.70
C ILE A 510 10.83 12.23 -9.78
N ASP A 511 10.73 13.50 -9.37
CA ASP A 511 10.69 14.65 -10.30
C ASP A 511 12.06 15.31 -10.41
N HIS A 512 13.09 14.52 -10.75
CA HIS A 512 14.45 14.98 -11.03
C HIS A 512 15.10 13.99 -11.99
N ALA A 513 15.81 14.48 -12.98
CA ALA A 513 16.44 13.70 -14.03
C ALA A 513 17.40 12.66 -13.43
N HIS A 514 17.25 11.40 -13.80
CA HIS A 514 18.15 10.36 -13.34
C HIS A 514 18.33 9.31 -14.43
N LEU A 515 19.58 9.00 -14.75
CA LEU A 515 19.92 7.92 -15.65
C LEU A 515 20.24 6.69 -14.80
N HIS A 516 19.42 5.65 -14.90
CA HIS A 516 19.71 4.36 -14.30
C HIS A 516 20.90 3.73 -15.04
N VAL A 517 21.85 3.16 -14.30
CA VAL A 517 22.96 2.37 -14.86
C VAL A 517 23.09 1.10 -14.03
N LEU A 518 22.96 -0.06 -14.66
CA LEU A 518 22.93 -1.33 -13.94
C LEU A 518 23.46 -2.52 -14.76
N PRO A 519 24.00 -3.56 -14.07
CA PRO A 519 24.31 -4.85 -14.68
C PRO A 519 23.10 -5.58 -15.24
N LEU A 520 23.18 -6.04 -16.48
CA LEU A 520 22.17 -6.85 -17.16
C LEU A 520 22.76 -7.61 -18.37
N GLU A 521 22.88 -8.93 -18.22
CA GLU A 521 23.28 -9.84 -19.30
C GLU A 521 22.21 -9.99 -20.40
N GLN A 522 20.93 -10.00 -20.00
CA GLN A 522 19.84 -10.22 -20.92
C GLN A 522 19.55 -8.95 -21.73
N SER A 523 19.49 -9.07 -23.06
CA SER A 523 19.05 -7.94 -23.90
C SER A 523 17.57 -7.60 -23.67
N VAL A 524 17.30 -6.31 -23.56
CA VAL A 524 15.95 -5.72 -23.47
C VAL A 524 15.60 -4.88 -24.70
N THR A 525 16.56 -4.73 -25.63
CA THR A 525 16.45 -3.86 -26.81
C THR A 525 15.34 -4.29 -27.76
N GLU A 526 15.20 -5.60 -28.01
CA GLU A 526 14.18 -6.14 -28.93
C GLU A 526 12.77 -5.86 -28.39
N GLY A 527 12.50 -6.23 -27.13
CA GLY A 527 11.19 -5.99 -26.52
C GLY A 527 10.82 -4.50 -26.43
N PHE A 528 11.82 -3.62 -26.29
CA PHE A 528 11.60 -2.17 -26.35
C PHE A 528 11.21 -1.71 -27.77
N ARG A 529 11.95 -2.15 -28.79
CA ARG A 529 11.70 -1.81 -30.22
C ARG A 529 10.41 -2.40 -30.77
N GLU A 530 9.95 -3.54 -30.26
CA GLU A 530 8.66 -4.11 -30.62
C GLU A 530 7.48 -3.30 -30.07
N ARG A 531 7.66 -2.71 -28.88
CA ARG A 531 6.57 -2.02 -28.17
C ARG A 531 6.45 -0.54 -28.52
N PHE A 532 7.57 0.10 -28.86
CA PHE A 532 7.64 1.53 -29.13
C PHE A 532 8.28 1.82 -30.48
N ALA A 533 7.87 2.93 -31.10
CA ALA A 533 8.50 3.45 -32.31
C ALA A 533 9.84 4.09 -31.98
N CYS A 534 10.86 3.25 -31.77
CA CYS A 534 12.20 3.69 -31.38
C CYS A 534 12.99 4.19 -32.60
N ARG A 535 13.80 5.23 -32.38
CA ARG A 535 14.85 5.67 -33.28
C ARG A 535 16.20 5.68 -32.56
N GLU A 536 17.28 5.55 -33.31
CA GLU A 536 18.62 5.67 -32.77
C GLU A 536 19.05 7.15 -32.78
N ILE A 537 19.72 7.59 -31.71
CA ILE A 537 20.39 8.90 -31.64
C ILE A 537 21.90 8.67 -31.50
N GLY A 538 22.72 9.62 -31.95
CA GLY A 538 24.18 9.43 -32.01
C GLY A 538 24.85 9.52 -30.63
N SER A 539 24.29 10.34 -29.74
CA SER A 539 24.80 10.54 -28.38
C SER A 539 23.74 11.15 -27.45
N LEU A 540 24.05 11.21 -26.16
CA LEU A 540 23.23 11.95 -25.20
C LEU A 540 23.11 13.44 -25.55
N SER A 541 24.11 14.05 -26.18
CA SER A 541 24.06 15.46 -26.61
C SER A 541 22.98 15.75 -27.66
N ASP A 542 22.48 14.72 -28.35
CA ASP A 542 21.40 14.85 -29.33
C ASP A 542 20.01 14.85 -28.67
N LEU A 543 19.90 14.52 -27.38
CA LEU A 543 18.60 14.41 -26.68
C LEU A 543 17.73 15.67 -26.73
N PRO A 544 18.25 16.90 -26.52
CA PRO A 544 17.40 18.09 -26.54
C PRO A 544 16.77 18.30 -27.92
N GLN A 545 17.52 18.04 -28.99
CA GLN A 545 17.01 18.09 -30.36
C GLN A 545 16.07 16.91 -30.66
N ALA A 546 16.38 15.72 -30.14
CA ALA A 546 15.54 14.55 -30.32
C ALA A 546 14.18 14.70 -29.60
N ASN A 547 14.13 15.51 -28.54
CA ASN A 547 12.91 15.83 -27.81
C ASN A 547 12.50 17.31 -27.97
N ASP A 548 12.62 17.86 -29.17
CA ASP A 548 12.24 19.25 -29.48
C ASP A 548 10.77 19.56 -29.12
N ALA A 549 9.91 18.55 -29.21
CA ALA A 549 8.50 18.67 -28.84
C ALA A 549 8.23 18.62 -27.32
N GLN A 550 9.28 18.51 -26.49
CA GLN A 550 9.23 18.52 -25.02
C GLN A 550 8.20 17.53 -24.45
N GLN A 551 8.22 16.31 -24.98
CA GLN A 551 7.29 15.25 -24.60
C GLN A 551 7.95 14.30 -23.62
N GLU A 552 7.15 13.47 -22.95
CA GLU A 552 7.71 12.32 -22.22
C GLU A 552 8.42 11.38 -23.20
N TYR A 553 9.52 10.79 -22.76
CA TYR A 553 10.30 9.87 -23.60
C TYR A 553 10.91 8.73 -22.80
N LEU A 554 11.22 7.66 -23.53
CA LEU A 554 12.00 6.53 -23.05
C LEU A 554 13.35 6.52 -23.77
N LEU A 555 14.43 6.45 -23.00
CA LEU A 555 15.79 6.32 -23.48
C LEU A 555 16.39 5.03 -22.95
N LEU A 556 16.92 4.20 -23.85
CA LEU A 556 17.70 3.01 -23.54
C LEU A 556 19.08 3.14 -24.17
N ILE A 557 20.13 2.92 -23.40
CA ILE A 557 21.50 2.70 -23.88
C ILE A 557 21.79 1.23 -23.64
N ASP A 558 21.87 0.45 -24.73
CA ASP A 558 22.05 -0.99 -24.66
C ASP A 558 23.49 -1.39 -24.27
N GLN A 559 23.71 -2.70 -24.14
CA GLN A 559 25.02 -3.27 -23.81
C GLN A 559 26.12 -2.87 -24.81
N GLU A 560 25.76 -2.65 -26.08
CA GLU A 560 26.69 -2.18 -27.12
C GLU A 560 26.94 -0.67 -27.07
N GLY A 561 26.23 0.07 -26.20
CA GLY A 561 26.34 1.50 -26.05
C GLY A 561 25.54 2.31 -27.08
N ARG A 562 24.58 1.69 -27.79
CA ARG A 562 23.70 2.37 -28.75
C ARG A 562 22.52 3.02 -28.02
N HIS A 563 22.20 4.25 -28.41
CA HIS A 563 21.14 5.06 -27.79
C HIS A 563 19.83 4.91 -28.56
N HIS A 564 18.85 4.22 -27.97
CA HIS A 564 17.50 4.04 -28.49
C HIS A 564 16.55 5.01 -27.79
N PHE A 565 15.91 5.89 -28.57
CA PHE A 565 14.98 6.91 -28.09
C PHE A 565 13.58 6.67 -28.63
N ALA A 566 12.56 6.81 -27.78
CA ALA A 566 11.16 6.79 -28.19
C ALA A 566 10.35 7.85 -27.44
N PRO A 567 9.63 8.76 -28.13
CA PRO A 567 8.65 9.61 -27.49
C PRO A 567 7.45 8.75 -27.05
N THR A 568 6.84 9.07 -25.90
CA THR A 568 5.66 8.37 -25.40
C THR A 568 4.52 9.34 -25.08
N GLN A 569 3.31 8.94 -25.43
CA GLN A 569 2.06 9.61 -25.03
C GLN A 569 1.25 8.77 -24.02
N VAL A 570 1.73 7.56 -23.73
CA VAL A 570 1.11 6.63 -22.79
C VAL A 570 1.95 6.66 -21.53
N SER A 571 1.32 6.88 -20.38
CA SER A 571 2.01 6.69 -19.11
C SER A 571 2.47 5.25 -18.99
N THR A 572 3.78 5.08 -18.99
CA THR A 572 4.42 3.81 -18.74
C THR A 572 5.28 3.95 -17.49
N SER A 573 4.61 4.01 -16.34
CA SER A 573 5.24 4.01 -15.00
C SER A 573 6.38 3.00 -14.95
N GLN A 574 7.61 3.50 -14.73
CA GLN A 574 8.78 2.66 -14.48
C GLN A 574 8.96 1.50 -15.49
N TYR A 575 8.65 1.75 -16.78
CA TYR A 575 8.62 0.72 -17.83
C TYR A 575 9.86 -0.18 -17.88
N PHE A 576 11.04 0.42 -17.98
CA PHE A 576 12.29 -0.34 -18.04
C PHE A 576 12.53 -1.15 -16.76
N ARG A 577 12.14 -0.62 -15.60
CA ARG A 577 12.25 -1.36 -14.34
C ARG A 577 11.40 -2.63 -14.36
N LYS A 578 10.16 -2.54 -14.84
CA LYS A 578 9.27 -3.70 -15.03
C LYS A 578 9.84 -4.69 -16.05
N MET A 579 10.26 -4.20 -17.22
CA MET A 579 10.83 -5.03 -18.27
C MET A 579 12.06 -5.80 -17.80
N ILE A 580 12.97 -5.13 -17.08
CA ILE A 580 14.17 -5.74 -16.53
C ILE A 580 13.80 -6.77 -15.47
N ALA A 581 12.85 -6.45 -14.61
CA ALA A 581 12.35 -7.36 -13.59
C ALA A 581 11.73 -8.64 -14.16
N ASP A 582 10.93 -8.52 -15.22
CA ASP A 582 10.38 -9.66 -15.96
C ASP A 582 11.49 -10.56 -16.54
N LYS A 583 12.66 -10.00 -16.87
CA LYS A 583 13.84 -10.74 -17.38
C LYS A 583 14.71 -11.33 -16.28
N THR A 584 14.88 -10.64 -15.16
CA THR A 584 15.76 -11.06 -14.05
C THR A 584 15.04 -11.92 -13.02
N GLY A 585 13.70 -12.00 -13.07
CA GLY A 585 12.88 -12.66 -12.05
C GLY A 585 12.70 -11.82 -10.77
N GLU A 586 13.07 -10.53 -10.82
CA GLU A 586 12.85 -9.60 -9.71
C GLU A 586 11.35 -9.33 -9.55
N LEU A 587 10.79 -9.61 -8.38
CA LEU A 587 9.35 -9.43 -8.15
C LEU A 587 9.00 -7.99 -7.75
N LEU A 588 9.93 -7.28 -7.09
CA LEU A 588 9.73 -5.94 -6.55
C LEU A 588 10.40 -4.89 -7.44
N TRP A 589 9.80 -4.60 -8.59
CA TRP A 589 10.37 -3.70 -9.59
C TRP A 589 10.04 -2.22 -9.36
N LYS A 590 8.88 -1.93 -8.76
CA LYS A 590 8.52 -0.58 -8.33
C LYS A 590 9.45 -0.16 -7.21
N TRP A 591 10.05 1.02 -7.33
CA TRP A 591 11.04 1.45 -6.34
C TRP A 591 10.43 1.62 -4.93
N SER A 592 9.16 2.04 -4.82
CA SER A 592 8.51 2.14 -3.51
C SER A 592 8.30 0.76 -2.92
N ASP A 593 7.74 -0.20 -3.66
CA ASP A 593 7.52 -1.56 -3.19
C ASP A 593 8.83 -2.21 -2.77
N LYS A 594 9.92 -1.96 -3.50
CA LYS A 594 11.25 -2.43 -3.11
C LYS A 594 11.72 -1.81 -1.79
N VAL A 595 11.60 -0.49 -1.65
CA VAL A 595 11.91 0.24 -0.40
C VAL A 595 10.97 -0.20 0.73
N LEU A 596 9.72 -0.56 0.40
CA LEU A 596 8.64 -0.81 1.34
C LEU A 596 8.47 -2.27 1.75
N LEU A 597 8.89 -3.22 0.93
CA LEU A 597 8.60 -4.64 1.09
C LEU A 597 9.85 -5.49 0.89
N GLY A 598 10.91 -4.92 0.31
CA GLY A 598 12.18 -5.58 0.03
C GLY A 598 12.97 -5.92 1.30
N ASP A 599 13.93 -6.84 1.13
CA ASP A 599 14.85 -7.19 2.20
C ASP A 599 15.83 -6.04 2.47
N ARG A 600 15.73 -5.48 3.68
CA ARG A 600 16.55 -4.36 4.11
C ARG A 600 18.01 -4.74 4.33
N ALA A 601 18.28 -5.94 4.84
CA ALA A 601 19.65 -6.39 5.09
C ALA A 601 20.36 -6.59 3.75
N GLU A 602 19.69 -7.25 2.81
CA GLU A 602 20.20 -7.43 1.45
C GLU A 602 20.43 -6.08 0.76
N THR A 603 19.47 -5.16 0.84
CA THR A 603 19.60 -3.82 0.24
C THR A 603 20.76 -3.04 0.85
N ARG A 604 20.94 -3.12 2.18
CA ARG A 604 22.08 -2.50 2.87
C ARG A 604 23.41 -3.06 2.37
N ASP A 605 23.53 -4.37 2.28
CA ASP A 605 24.76 -5.04 1.84
C ASP A 605 25.12 -4.66 0.39
N ARG A 606 24.12 -4.58 -0.49
CA ARG A 606 24.30 -4.14 -1.90
C ARG A 606 24.81 -2.70 -2.00
N ILE A 607 24.28 -1.78 -1.19
CA ILE A 607 24.72 -0.37 -1.18
C ILE A 607 26.15 -0.24 -0.63
N LEU A 608 26.47 -0.94 0.47
CA LEU A 608 27.84 -0.93 1.02
C LEU A 608 28.86 -1.56 0.04
N GLU A 609 28.44 -2.59 -0.69
CA GLU A 609 29.24 -3.17 -1.77
C GLU A 609 29.52 -2.17 -2.89
N LEU A 610 28.52 -1.40 -3.33
CA LEU A 610 28.71 -0.32 -4.31
C LEU A 610 29.75 0.70 -3.85
N HIS A 611 29.67 1.17 -2.59
CA HIS A 611 30.68 2.10 -2.06
C HIS A 611 32.10 1.50 -2.07
N ARG A 612 32.25 0.20 -1.84
CA ARG A 612 33.56 -0.48 -1.96
C ARG A 612 34.03 -0.55 -3.40
N VAL A 613 33.15 -0.94 -4.33
CA VAL A 613 33.48 -1.04 -5.77
C VAL A 613 33.91 0.32 -6.32
N PHE A 614 33.14 1.37 -6.06
CA PHE A 614 33.49 2.73 -6.49
C PHE A 614 34.71 3.29 -5.75
N GLY A 615 34.97 2.88 -4.50
CA GLY A 615 36.19 3.24 -3.80
C GLY A 615 37.46 2.57 -4.35
N VAL A 616 37.34 1.42 -5.02
CA VAL A 616 38.47 0.69 -5.63
C VAL A 616 38.68 1.07 -7.09
N PHE A 617 37.59 1.21 -7.86
CA PHE A 617 37.64 1.36 -9.32
C PHE A 617 37.18 2.75 -9.81
N GLY A 618 36.56 3.58 -8.96
CA GLY A 618 35.95 4.86 -9.32
C GLY A 618 36.81 6.09 -9.11
N VAL A 619 38.15 5.95 -9.12
CA VAL A 619 39.05 7.12 -9.04
C VAL A 619 38.99 7.88 -10.37
N PHE A 620 38.52 9.12 -10.33
CA PHE A 620 38.62 10.06 -11.44
C PHE A 620 40.06 10.57 -11.53
N ASP A 621 40.80 10.14 -12.55
CA ASP A 621 42.09 10.76 -12.95
C ASP A 621 41.86 11.99 -13.85
#